data_AF-A0A7K0VVY0-F1
#
_entry.id   AF-A0A7K0VVY0-F1
#
_cell.length_a   1.000
_cell.length_b   1.000
_cell.length_c   1.000
_cell.angle_alpha   90.00
_cell.angle_beta   90.00
_cell.angle_gamma   90.00
#
_symmetry.space_group_name_H-M   'P 1'
#
loop_
_entity.id
_entity.type
_entity.pdbx_description
1 polymer ?
#
loop_
_entity_poly.entity_id
_entity_poly.type
_entity_poly.pdbx_seq_one_letter_code
_entity_poly.pdbx_strand_id
1 'polypeptide(L)'
;MSLHPPVEPPPNQWYLPDLALAPDDEDLVGVGADLEPGTLLAAYRSGLFPMHVNIDDERPVGWWSPNPRAVIDSVYISRSLRRSLKRFQVTVDTDFSAVMAACARGHEDGQWIDDEITHAFHRLFDLGWAHSVEVRTSEVELVGGLYGVSIGGFFAGESMFHVVPDASKVALVHLKAILDANGDARNVLDVQWRTDHLASMGAVELPRTEYVVRLEQALAAPTINFEALSRRAVRLWIEAREAAQ
;
A
#
# COMPACT_ATOMS: atom_id res chain seq x y z
N MET A 1 -12.86 14.24 -4.38
CA MET A 1 -11.63 15.06 -4.43
C MET A 1 -11.39 15.66 -3.06
N SER A 2 -10.73 14.94 -2.16
CA SER A 2 -10.03 15.57 -1.03
C SER A 2 -8.54 15.37 -1.29
N LEU A 3 -7.98 16.26 -2.11
CA LEU A 3 -6.54 16.38 -2.34
C LEU A 3 -6.04 17.52 -1.46
N HIS A 4 -6.32 17.41 -0.17
CA HIS A 4 -5.87 18.35 0.84
C HIS A 4 -4.59 17.81 1.47
N PRO A 5 -3.68 18.69 1.95
CA PRO A 5 -2.50 18.23 2.66
C PRO A 5 -2.94 17.36 3.85
N PRO A 6 -2.22 16.26 4.13
CA PRO A 6 -2.59 15.36 5.22
C PRO A 6 -2.69 16.11 6.55
N VAL A 7 -3.74 15.81 7.31
CA VAL A 7 -4.00 16.40 8.62
C VAL A 7 -3.54 15.43 9.70
N GLU A 8 -2.57 15.85 10.52
CA GLU A 8 -2.09 15.02 11.63
C GLU A 8 -3.21 14.84 12.68
N PRO A 9 -3.58 13.59 13.02
CA PRO A 9 -4.54 13.32 14.08
C PRO A 9 -3.93 13.53 15.48
N PRO A 10 -4.72 13.44 16.56
CA PRO A 10 -4.18 13.30 17.90
C PRO A 10 -3.15 12.15 17.97
N PRO A 11 -2.08 12.30 18.76
CA PRO A 11 -1.03 11.29 18.84
C PRO A 11 -1.56 9.97 19.42
N ASN A 12 -0.87 8.87 19.11
CA ASN A 12 -1.11 7.57 19.75
C ASN A 12 -1.01 7.69 21.29
N GLN A 13 -1.80 6.87 21.98
CA GLN A 13 -1.81 6.81 23.46
C GLN A 13 -1.26 5.47 23.99
N TRP A 14 -0.75 4.63 23.10
CA TRP A 14 -0.37 3.25 23.37
C TRP A 14 1.12 3.05 23.18
N TYR A 15 1.70 2.18 24.00
CA TYR A 15 3.06 1.69 23.76
C TYR A 15 2.99 0.61 22.67
N LEU A 16 3.39 0.98 21.45
CA LEU A 16 3.52 0.03 20.34
C LEU A 16 4.80 -0.81 20.49
N PRO A 17 4.83 -2.03 19.93
CA PRO A 17 6.01 -2.89 19.96
C PRO A 17 7.27 -2.21 19.43
N ASP A 18 8.38 -2.38 20.15
CA ASP A 18 9.71 -1.98 19.69
C ASP A 18 10.31 -3.08 18.82
N LEU A 19 10.48 -2.82 17.52
CA LEU A 19 11.05 -3.78 16.58
C LEU A 19 12.49 -4.18 16.89
N ALA A 20 13.23 -3.40 17.69
CA ALA A 20 14.56 -3.79 18.17
C ALA A 20 14.50 -4.96 19.19
N LEU A 21 13.33 -5.21 19.78
CA LEU A 21 13.07 -6.27 20.75
C LEU A 21 12.20 -7.40 20.18
N ALA A 22 11.72 -7.27 18.94
CA ALA A 22 10.85 -8.26 18.32
C ALA A 22 11.61 -9.58 18.01
N PRO A 23 11.00 -10.75 18.24
CA PRO A 23 11.61 -12.03 17.86
C PRO A 23 11.84 -12.12 16.35
N ASP A 24 12.97 -12.68 15.93
CA ASP A 24 13.36 -12.76 14.51
C ASP A 24 12.53 -13.76 13.69
N ASP A 25 11.87 -14.71 14.36
CA ASP A 25 11.07 -15.79 13.79
C ASP A 25 9.54 -15.57 13.89
N GLU A 26 9.11 -14.41 14.38
CA GLU A 26 7.70 -14.04 14.49
C GLU A 26 7.38 -12.76 13.70
N ASP A 27 6.29 -12.83 12.93
CA ASP A 27 5.73 -11.70 12.19
C ASP A 27 4.75 -10.88 13.04
N LEU A 28 3.99 -11.52 13.93
CA LEU A 28 3.09 -10.86 14.89
C LEU A 28 3.91 -10.40 16.09
N VAL A 29 4.04 -9.08 16.29
CA VAL A 29 4.94 -8.51 17.31
C VAL A 29 4.20 -7.82 18.45
N GLY A 30 2.87 -7.71 18.38
CA GLY A 30 2.04 -7.21 19.46
C GLY A 30 0.55 -7.41 19.22
N VAL A 31 -0.25 -7.33 20.29
CA VAL A 31 -1.71 -7.46 20.27
C VAL A 31 -2.33 -6.43 21.21
N GLY A 32 -3.45 -5.81 20.80
CA GLY A 32 -4.19 -4.81 21.57
C GLY A 32 -4.10 -3.41 20.95
N ALA A 33 -4.22 -2.37 21.78
CA ALA A 33 -4.37 -0.96 21.39
C ALA A 33 -5.67 -0.68 20.62
N ASP A 34 -5.66 0.23 19.65
CA ASP A 34 -6.82 0.62 18.86
C ASP A 34 -6.45 0.88 17.39
N LEU A 35 -7.47 1.11 16.56
CA LEU A 35 -7.33 1.52 15.15
C LEU A 35 -7.55 3.03 14.99
N GLU A 36 -7.28 3.83 16.03
CA GLU A 36 -7.36 5.28 15.89
C GLU A 36 -6.27 5.78 14.92
N PRO A 37 -6.54 6.82 14.11
CA PRO A 37 -5.59 7.33 13.12
C PRO A 37 -4.20 7.63 13.66
N GLY A 38 -4.11 8.19 14.89
CA GLY A 38 -2.83 8.46 15.54
C GLY A 38 -2.02 7.19 15.85
N THR A 39 -2.70 6.13 16.27
CA THR A 39 -2.09 4.81 16.52
C THR A 39 -1.65 4.16 15.21
N LEU A 40 -2.50 4.18 14.18
CA LEU A 40 -2.15 3.64 12.87
C LEU A 40 -0.94 4.35 12.24
N LEU A 41 -0.92 5.68 12.23
CA LEU A 41 0.22 6.41 11.68
C LEU A 41 1.50 6.17 12.49
N ALA A 42 1.40 6.07 13.82
CA ALA A 42 2.54 5.69 14.65
C ALA A 42 3.05 4.27 14.30
N ALA A 43 2.15 3.32 14.11
CA ALA A 43 2.45 1.96 13.70
C ALA A 43 3.15 1.92 12.33
N TYR A 44 2.61 2.56 11.29
CA TYR A 44 3.25 2.62 9.98
C TYR A 44 4.63 3.28 10.03
N ARG A 45 4.78 4.36 10.82
CA ARG A 45 6.07 5.05 11.02
C ARG A 45 7.09 4.16 11.71
N SER A 46 6.67 3.17 12.48
CA SER A 46 7.53 2.18 13.12
C SER A 46 7.62 0.84 12.37
N GLY A 47 7.07 0.74 11.15
CA GLY A 47 7.13 -0.47 10.34
C GLY A 47 6.09 -1.55 10.67
N LEU A 48 5.10 -1.20 11.49
CA LEU A 48 3.99 -2.07 11.88
C LEU A 48 2.78 -1.84 10.97
N PHE A 49 1.94 -2.86 10.80
CA PHE A 49 0.61 -2.73 10.19
C PHE A 49 -0.43 -3.57 10.94
N PRO A 50 -1.70 -3.17 10.90
CA PRO A 50 -2.76 -3.83 11.66
C PRO A 50 -3.38 -5.00 10.88
N MET A 51 -3.60 -6.12 11.54
CA MET A 51 -4.60 -7.11 11.15
C MET A 51 -5.15 -7.76 12.40
N HIS A 52 -6.46 -8.01 12.47
CA HIS A 52 -7.01 -8.71 13.62
C HIS A 52 -6.45 -10.13 13.75
N VAL A 53 -6.29 -10.56 14.99
CA VAL A 53 -5.96 -11.93 15.36
C VAL A 53 -7.18 -12.56 16.04
N ASN A 54 -7.37 -13.88 15.89
CA ASN A 54 -8.43 -14.58 16.61
C ASN A 54 -7.85 -15.13 17.92
N ILE A 55 -8.32 -14.63 19.06
CA ILE A 55 -7.92 -15.08 20.40
C ILE A 55 -9.19 -15.28 21.23
N ASP A 56 -9.44 -16.51 21.68
CA ASP A 56 -10.54 -16.86 22.59
C ASP A 56 -11.92 -16.25 22.19
N ASP A 57 -12.31 -16.44 20.92
CA ASP A 57 -13.53 -15.90 20.28
C ASP A 57 -13.59 -14.37 20.15
N GLU A 58 -12.56 -13.66 20.59
CA GLU A 58 -12.36 -12.23 20.34
C GLU A 58 -11.49 -11.98 19.10
N ARG A 59 -11.60 -10.77 18.56
CA ARG A 59 -10.77 -10.27 17.46
C ARG A 59 -10.06 -8.97 17.87
N PRO A 60 -9.03 -9.01 18.72
CA PRO A 60 -8.22 -7.83 18.98
C PRO A 60 -7.33 -7.49 17.79
N VAL A 61 -6.88 -6.24 17.72
CA VAL A 61 -5.92 -5.78 16.72
C VAL A 61 -4.56 -6.46 16.98
N GLY A 62 -4.02 -7.12 15.96
CA GLY A 62 -2.63 -7.57 15.93
C GLY A 62 -1.76 -6.57 15.17
N TRP A 63 -0.53 -6.38 15.64
CA TRP A 63 0.48 -5.53 15.03
C TRP A 63 1.58 -6.39 14.42
N TRP A 64 1.70 -6.32 13.10
CA TRP A 64 2.56 -7.21 12.33
C TRP A 64 3.77 -6.46 11.77
N SER A 65 4.92 -7.13 11.79
CA SER A 65 6.12 -6.71 11.07
C SER A 65 6.95 -7.92 10.64
N PRO A 66 6.72 -8.43 9.41
CA PRO A 66 7.37 -9.63 8.92
C PRO A 66 8.89 -9.56 8.86
N ASN A 67 9.52 -10.73 9.01
CA ASN A 67 10.95 -10.92 8.81
C ASN A 67 11.23 -12.21 8.02
N PRO A 68 11.51 -12.13 6.71
CA PRO A 68 11.79 -10.92 5.94
C PRO A 68 10.54 -10.07 5.61
N ARG A 69 10.77 -8.79 5.30
CA ARG A 69 9.76 -7.81 4.85
C ARG A 69 9.89 -7.58 3.35
N ALA A 70 8.77 -7.53 2.62
CA ALA A 70 8.77 -7.39 1.17
C ALA A 70 8.53 -5.95 0.69
N VAL A 71 9.32 -5.50 -0.29
CA VAL A 71 9.20 -4.19 -0.95
C VAL A 71 9.29 -4.31 -2.48
N ILE A 72 8.90 -3.28 -3.21
CA ILE A 72 9.06 -3.20 -4.67
C ILE A 72 9.93 -2.00 -5.06
N ASP A 73 11.22 -2.26 -5.30
CA ASP A 73 12.17 -1.24 -5.78
C ASP A 73 11.95 -0.91 -7.26
N SER A 74 11.60 -1.92 -8.07
CA SER A 74 11.30 -1.78 -9.49
C SER A 74 10.23 -2.77 -9.92
N VAL A 75 9.30 -2.32 -10.77
CA VAL A 75 8.23 -3.19 -11.29
C VAL A 75 8.69 -3.93 -12.55
N TYR A 76 8.46 -5.24 -12.59
CA TYR A 76 8.65 -6.03 -13.79
C TYR A 76 7.42 -5.93 -14.71
N ILE A 77 7.57 -5.27 -15.85
CA ILE A 77 6.48 -5.09 -16.83
C ILE A 77 6.67 -6.05 -18.00
N SER A 78 5.97 -7.19 -17.94
CA SER A 78 5.96 -8.20 -18.99
C SER A 78 5.40 -7.64 -20.32
N ARG A 79 5.73 -8.31 -21.44
CA ARG A 79 5.24 -7.91 -22.77
C ARG A 79 3.71 -7.89 -22.88
N SER A 80 3.02 -8.82 -22.20
CA SER A 80 1.56 -8.84 -22.18
C SER A 80 0.99 -7.70 -21.34
N LEU A 81 1.56 -7.43 -20.17
CA LEU A 81 1.13 -6.34 -19.28
C LEU A 81 1.25 -4.97 -19.96
N ARG A 82 2.27 -4.76 -20.80
CA ARG A 82 2.41 -3.53 -21.61
C ARG A 82 1.22 -3.26 -22.52
N ARG A 83 0.63 -4.32 -23.08
CA ARG A 83 -0.58 -4.20 -23.90
C ARG A 83 -1.77 -3.86 -23.02
N SER A 84 -1.86 -4.48 -21.84
CA SER A 84 -2.91 -4.23 -20.86
C SER A 84 -2.91 -2.77 -20.35
N LEU A 85 -1.75 -2.17 -20.09
CA LEU A 85 -1.62 -0.77 -19.64
C LEU A 85 -2.30 0.24 -20.57
N LYS A 86 -2.39 -0.05 -21.87
CA LYS A 86 -3.01 0.85 -22.86
C LYS A 86 -4.54 0.75 -22.90
N ARG A 87 -5.13 -0.29 -22.31
CA ARG A 87 -6.57 -0.58 -22.37
C ARG A 87 -7.35 0.01 -21.20
N PHE A 88 -6.69 0.25 -20.08
CA PHE A 88 -7.35 0.68 -18.85
C PHE A 88 -7.21 2.18 -18.64
N GLN A 89 -8.23 2.74 -17.97
CA GLN A 89 -8.18 4.05 -17.37
C GLN A 89 -7.78 3.89 -15.91
N VAL A 90 -6.84 4.70 -15.45
CA VAL A 90 -6.43 4.74 -14.05
C VAL A 90 -6.77 6.09 -13.46
N THR A 91 -7.34 6.08 -12.27
CA THR A 91 -7.64 7.24 -11.44
C THR A 91 -7.06 7.04 -10.05
N VAL A 92 -7.00 8.12 -9.27
CA VAL A 92 -6.53 8.11 -7.89
C VAL A 92 -7.55 8.84 -7.03
N ASP A 93 -7.85 8.29 -5.86
CA ASP A 93 -8.76 8.85 -4.84
C ASP A 93 -10.13 9.27 -5.38
N THR A 94 -10.61 8.55 -6.41
CA THR A 94 -11.94 8.84 -6.99
C THR A 94 -13.04 8.00 -6.37
N ASP A 95 -12.72 6.80 -5.88
CA ASP A 95 -13.70 5.90 -5.25
C ASP A 95 -13.01 4.94 -4.26
N PHE A 96 -12.45 5.51 -3.20
CA PHE A 96 -11.74 4.77 -2.15
C PHE A 96 -12.63 3.70 -1.50
N SER A 97 -13.90 4.03 -1.22
CA SER A 97 -14.88 3.12 -0.64
C SER A 97 -15.10 1.88 -1.51
N ALA A 98 -15.26 2.05 -2.83
CA ALA A 98 -15.47 0.89 -3.71
C ALA A 98 -14.21 0.02 -3.83
N VAL A 99 -13.01 0.61 -3.78
CA VAL A 99 -11.75 -0.15 -3.75
C VAL A 99 -11.65 -0.98 -2.49
N MET A 100 -11.85 -0.37 -1.31
CA MET A 100 -11.83 -1.11 -0.04
C MET A 100 -12.85 -2.24 -0.01
N ALA A 101 -14.10 -1.95 -0.40
CA ALA A 101 -15.16 -2.95 -0.44
C ALA A 101 -14.85 -4.09 -1.42
N ALA A 102 -14.15 -3.81 -2.53
CA ALA A 102 -13.74 -4.83 -3.48
C ALA A 102 -12.55 -5.66 -2.99
N CYS A 103 -11.58 -5.05 -2.30
CA CYS A 103 -10.51 -5.76 -1.61
C CYS A 103 -11.08 -6.71 -0.54
N ALA A 104 -12.03 -6.24 0.27
CA ALA A 104 -12.66 -7.07 1.31
C ALA A 104 -13.35 -8.32 0.74
N ARG A 105 -13.95 -8.23 -0.47
CA ARG A 105 -14.58 -9.38 -1.15
C ARG A 105 -13.60 -10.34 -1.82
N GLY A 106 -12.40 -9.87 -2.17
CA GLY A 106 -11.43 -10.62 -2.98
C GLY A 106 -10.67 -11.70 -2.22
N HIS A 107 -10.77 -11.73 -0.89
CA HIS A 107 -10.08 -12.70 -0.03
C HIS A 107 -11.00 -13.88 0.29
N GLU A 108 -10.86 -14.99 -0.45
CA GLU A 108 -11.61 -16.23 -0.17
C GLU A 108 -11.21 -16.86 1.19
N ASP A 109 -9.99 -16.55 1.69
CA ASP A 109 -9.41 -17.14 2.92
C ASP A 109 -9.24 -16.16 4.10
N GLY A 110 -9.62 -14.88 4.00
CA GLY A 110 -9.26 -13.91 5.04
C GLY A 110 -10.09 -12.64 5.10
N GLN A 111 -11.15 -12.65 5.91
CA GLN A 111 -11.96 -11.48 6.31
C GLN A 111 -11.19 -10.50 7.22
N TRP A 112 -9.90 -10.24 6.97
CA TRP A 112 -9.16 -9.31 7.82
C TRP A 112 -9.62 -7.86 7.60
N ILE A 113 -10.11 -7.54 6.40
CA ILE A 113 -10.75 -6.25 6.11
C ILE A 113 -12.22 -6.35 6.56
N ASP A 114 -12.44 -6.19 7.86
CA ASP A 114 -13.77 -6.11 8.44
C ASP A 114 -14.26 -4.65 8.54
N ASP A 115 -15.40 -4.45 9.22
CA ASP A 115 -16.01 -3.13 9.38
C ASP A 115 -15.14 -2.16 10.18
N GLU A 116 -14.35 -2.64 11.16
CA GLU A 116 -13.47 -1.80 11.97
C GLU A 116 -12.27 -1.32 11.15
N ILE A 117 -11.60 -2.23 10.44
CA ILE A 117 -10.52 -1.89 9.51
C ILE A 117 -11.05 -0.94 8.43
N THR A 118 -12.21 -1.23 7.85
CA THR A 118 -12.84 -0.38 6.84
C THR A 118 -13.08 1.04 7.37
N HIS A 119 -13.63 1.17 8.57
CA HIS A 119 -13.86 2.45 9.19
C HIS A 119 -12.56 3.22 9.46
N ALA A 120 -11.53 2.53 9.97
CA ALA A 120 -10.26 3.14 10.31
C ALA A 120 -9.53 3.70 9.08
N PHE A 121 -9.50 2.95 7.97
CA PHE A 121 -8.89 3.40 6.74
C PHE A 121 -9.70 4.49 6.02
N HIS A 122 -11.02 4.51 6.16
CA HIS A 122 -11.83 5.66 5.74
C HIS A 122 -11.45 6.93 6.49
N ARG A 123 -11.23 6.84 7.80
CA ARG A 123 -10.75 8.00 8.57
C ARG A 123 -9.36 8.46 8.14
N LEU A 124 -8.45 7.53 7.83
CA LEU A 124 -7.14 7.88 7.25
C LEU A 124 -7.27 8.53 5.88
N PHE A 125 -8.19 8.07 5.04
CA PHE A 125 -8.49 8.68 3.73
C PHE A 125 -9.03 10.10 3.89
N ASP A 126 -9.99 10.30 4.79
CA ASP A 126 -10.57 11.62 5.08
C ASP A 126 -9.52 12.61 5.60
N LEU A 127 -8.52 12.12 6.35
CA LEU A 127 -7.38 12.88 6.84
C LEU A 127 -6.27 13.05 5.80
N GLY A 128 -6.37 12.44 4.60
CA GLY A 128 -5.39 12.56 3.53
C GLY A 128 -4.15 11.67 3.66
N TRP A 129 -4.19 10.62 4.49
CA TRP A 129 -3.09 9.68 4.70
C TRP A 129 -3.26 8.35 3.95
N ALA A 130 -4.50 7.96 3.65
CA ALA A 130 -4.77 6.78 2.83
C ALA A 130 -5.17 7.20 1.42
N HIS A 131 -4.80 6.38 0.43
CA HIS A 131 -5.05 6.65 -0.98
C HIS A 131 -5.45 5.37 -1.72
N SER A 132 -6.22 5.52 -2.79
CA SER A 132 -6.61 4.44 -3.70
C SER A 132 -6.15 4.70 -5.12
N VAL A 133 -5.78 3.63 -5.83
CA VAL A 133 -5.56 3.65 -7.28
C VAL A 133 -6.62 2.77 -7.92
N GLU A 134 -7.48 3.35 -8.74
CA GLU A 134 -8.59 2.64 -9.36
C GLU A 134 -8.32 2.36 -10.83
N VAL A 135 -8.71 1.17 -11.29
CA VAL A 135 -8.57 0.74 -12.68
C VAL A 135 -9.95 0.49 -13.27
N ARG A 136 -10.22 1.14 -14.40
CA ARG A 136 -11.54 1.24 -15.06
C ARG A 136 -11.44 0.87 -16.54
N THR A 137 -12.54 0.44 -17.14
CA THR A 137 -12.66 0.34 -18.61
C THR A 137 -13.67 1.36 -19.12
N SER A 138 -13.86 1.43 -20.45
CA SER A 138 -14.93 2.20 -21.06
C SER A 138 -16.33 1.70 -20.72
N GLU A 139 -16.48 0.41 -20.38
CA GLU A 139 -17.79 -0.20 -20.09
C GLU A 139 -18.05 -0.39 -18.60
N VAL A 140 -17.01 -0.56 -17.77
CA VAL A 140 -17.13 -0.89 -16.36
C VAL A 140 -16.35 0.11 -15.52
N GLU A 141 -17.07 0.74 -14.60
CA GLU A 141 -16.53 1.80 -13.75
C GLU A 141 -15.37 1.31 -12.88
N LEU A 142 -15.37 0.10 -12.32
CA LEU A 142 -14.27 -0.38 -11.48
C LEU A 142 -13.98 -1.87 -11.74
N VAL A 143 -12.80 -2.16 -12.29
CA VAL A 143 -12.37 -3.53 -12.67
C VAL A 143 -11.13 -4.02 -11.93
N GLY A 144 -10.52 -3.17 -11.11
CA GLY A 144 -9.40 -3.50 -10.25
C GLY A 144 -8.90 -2.25 -9.54
N GLY A 145 -7.96 -2.45 -8.63
CA GLY A 145 -7.37 -1.35 -7.89
C GLY A 145 -6.59 -1.83 -6.68
N LEU A 146 -6.04 -0.87 -5.96
CA LEU A 146 -5.37 -1.07 -4.69
C LEU A 146 -5.60 0.14 -3.79
N TYR A 147 -5.40 -0.03 -2.49
CA TYR A 147 -5.34 1.07 -1.54
C TYR A 147 -4.13 0.93 -0.62
N GLY A 148 -3.76 2.03 0.02
CA GLY A 148 -2.59 2.06 0.90
C GLY A 148 -2.48 3.33 1.72
N VAL A 149 -1.47 3.38 2.59
CA VAL A 149 -1.12 4.55 3.41
C VAL A 149 0.14 5.21 2.88
N SER A 150 0.14 6.53 2.77
CA SER A 150 1.28 7.32 2.29
C SER A 150 1.81 8.26 3.38
N ILE A 151 3.12 8.22 3.65
CA ILE A 151 3.78 9.08 4.63
C ILE A 151 5.14 9.50 4.07
N GLY A 152 5.31 10.78 3.70
CA GLY A 152 6.53 11.21 3.00
C GLY A 152 6.70 10.45 1.67
N GLY A 153 7.88 9.87 1.44
CA GLY A 153 8.17 9.00 0.29
C GLY A 153 7.81 7.53 0.51
N PHE A 154 7.21 7.18 1.64
CA PHE A 154 6.75 5.82 1.95
C PHE A 154 5.30 5.60 1.47
N PHE A 155 5.04 4.44 0.88
CA PHE A 155 3.71 3.94 0.60
C PHE A 155 3.59 2.48 1.05
N ALA A 156 2.74 2.20 2.03
CA ALA A 156 2.32 0.86 2.40
C ALA A 156 1.13 0.44 1.54
N GLY A 157 1.32 -0.53 0.63
CA GLY A 157 0.22 -1.10 -0.14
C GLY A 157 -0.52 -2.14 0.69
N GLU A 158 -1.74 -1.86 1.11
CA GLU A 158 -2.48 -2.73 2.03
C GLU A 158 -3.12 -3.91 1.33
N SER A 159 -3.83 -3.64 0.24
CA SER A 159 -4.53 -4.69 -0.51
C SER A 159 -4.82 -4.25 -1.93
N MET A 160 -5.02 -5.24 -2.78
CA MET A 160 -5.38 -5.04 -4.17
C MET A 160 -6.37 -6.09 -4.64
N PHE A 161 -7.17 -5.75 -5.63
CA PHE A 161 -8.15 -6.65 -6.23
C PHE A 161 -8.18 -6.49 -7.74
N HIS A 162 -8.74 -7.49 -8.41
CA HIS A 162 -9.05 -7.42 -9.83
C HIS A 162 -10.32 -8.22 -10.13
N VAL A 163 -11.13 -7.70 -11.04
CA VAL A 163 -12.29 -8.39 -11.63
C VAL A 163 -11.94 -8.95 -13.00
N VAL A 164 -11.01 -8.29 -13.69
CA VAL A 164 -10.51 -8.71 -15.01
C VAL A 164 -8.99 -8.90 -14.98
N PRO A 165 -8.43 -9.78 -15.82
CA PRO A 165 -7.00 -10.03 -15.84
C PRO A 165 -6.16 -8.75 -15.98
N ASP A 166 -5.03 -8.72 -15.27
CA ASP A 166 -4.04 -7.63 -15.21
C ASP A 166 -4.49 -6.32 -14.52
N ALA A 167 -5.75 -6.15 -14.12
CA ALA A 167 -6.20 -4.87 -13.56
C ALA A 167 -5.44 -4.46 -12.27
N SER A 168 -5.22 -5.38 -11.32
CA SER A 168 -4.43 -5.08 -10.10
C SER A 168 -2.96 -4.77 -10.42
N LYS A 169 -2.37 -5.47 -11.39
CA LYS A 169 -1.00 -5.22 -11.86
C LYS A 169 -0.85 -3.84 -12.50
N VAL A 170 -1.87 -3.41 -13.24
CA VAL A 170 -1.93 -2.06 -13.82
C VAL A 170 -1.99 -1.01 -12.72
N ALA A 171 -2.81 -1.22 -11.68
CA ALA A 171 -2.85 -0.34 -10.51
C ALA A 171 -1.46 -0.21 -9.86
N LEU A 172 -0.77 -1.34 -9.65
CA LEU A 172 0.57 -1.38 -9.06
C LEU A 172 1.64 -0.67 -9.90
N VAL A 173 1.62 -0.87 -11.23
CA VAL A 173 2.54 -0.17 -12.14
C VAL A 173 2.30 1.34 -12.10
N HIS A 174 1.04 1.77 -12.08
CA HIS A 174 0.71 3.20 -11.98
C HIS A 174 1.12 3.79 -10.63
N LEU A 175 0.89 3.08 -9.53
CA LEU A 175 1.36 3.48 -8.21
C LEU A 175 2.89 3.65 -8.21
N LYS A 176 3.63 2.66 -8.70
CA LYS A 176 5.10 2.77 -8.76
C LYS A 176 5.57 3.94 -9.62
N ALA A 177 4.87 4.22 -10.73
CA ALA A 177 5.15 5.38 -11.54
C ALA A 177 4.95 6.68 -10.74
N ILE A 178 3.84 6.81 -10.01
CA ILE A 178 3.54 7.98 -9.17
C ILE A 178 4.63 8.20 -8.12
N LEU A 179 5.04 7.14 -7.41
CA LEU A 179 6.14 7.21 -6.44
C LEU A 179 7.42 7.72 -7.10
N ASP A 180 7.79 7.16 -8.25
CA ASP A 180 9.03 7.52 -8.93
C ASP A 180 9.00 8.91 -9.58
N ALA A 181 7.83 9.52 -9.77
CA ALA A 181 7.67 10.84 -10.37
C ALA A 181 8.33 11.95 -9.55
N ASN A 182 8.41 11.78 -8.23
CA ASN A 182 9.10 12.70 -7.35
C ASN A 182 10.63 12.67 -7.52
N GLY A 183 11.18 11.64 -8.18
CA GLY A 183 12.61 11.50 -8.45
C GLY A 183 13.47 11.26 -7.21
N ASP A 184 12.87 10.90 -6.07
CA ASP A 184 13.59 10.63 -4.83
C ASP A 184 13.91 9.14 -4.71
N ALA A 185 15.20 8.81 -4.57
CA ALA A 185 15.68 7.44 -4.47
C ALA A 185 15.33 6.76 -3.14
N ARG A 186 14.88 7.53 -2.14
CA ARG A 186 14.48 7.01 -0.82
C ARG A 186 13.04 6.50 -0.79
N ASN A 187 12.30 6.62 -1.89
CA ASN A 187 10.91 6.17 -1.92
C ASN A 187 10.82 4.65 -1.73
N VAL A 188 9.88 4.23 -0.89
CA VAL A 188 9.67 2.82 -0.56
C VAL A 188 8.21 2.47 -0.85
N LEU A 189 8.02 1.42 -1.66
CA LEU A 189 6.74 0.74 -1.83
C LEU A 189 6.78 -0.55 -1.02
N ASP A 190 6.18 -0.53 0.17
CA ASP A 190 6.02 -1.69 1.04
C ASP A 190 4.82 -2.53 0.60
N VAL A 191 5.02 -3.83 0.54
CA VAL A 191 3.98 -4.82 0.21
C VAL A 191 3.90 -5.94 1.26
N GLN A 192 4.45 -5.68 2.44
CA GLN A 192 4.45 -6.50 3.64
C GLN A 192 5.04 -7.90 3.43
N TRP A 193 4.28 -8.81 2.84
CA TRP A 193 4.69 -10.16 2.53
C TRP A 193 4.96 -10.36 1.05
N ARG A 194 5.97 -11.18 0.75
CA ARG A 194 6.19 -11.65 -0.60
C ARG A 194 5.17 -12.73 -0.93
N THR A 195 4.38 -12.50 -1.97
CA THR A 195 3.55 -13.52 -2.61
C THR A 195 4.09 -13.84 -4.00
N ASP A 196 3.76 -14.99 -4.57
CA ASP A 196 4.16 -15.33 -5.95
C ASP A 196 3.64 -14.29 -6.96
N HIS A 197 2.45 -13.73 -6.70
CA HIS A 197 1.88 -12.65 -7.51
C HIS A 197 2.79 -11.40 -7.49
N LEU A 198 3.15 -10.91 -6.29
CA LEU A 198 3.97 -9.72 -6.11
C LEU A 198 5.42 -9.95 -6.56
N ALA A 199 5.97 -11.14 -6.33
CA ALA A 199 7.29 -11.53 -6.81
C ALA A 199 7.37 -11.47 -8.35
N SER A 200 6.32 -11.92 -9.05
CA SER A 200 6.24 -11.80 -10.51
C SER A 200 6.24 -10.34 -11.00
N MET A 201 5.91 -9.40 -10.11
CA MET A 201 5.89 -7.95 -10.35
C MET A 201 7.15 -7.26 -9.87
N GLY A 202 8.14 -7.97 -9.30
CA GLY A 202 9.42 -7.40 -8.86
C GLY A 202 9.55 -7.22 -7.35
N ALA A 203 8.67 -7.80 -6.53
CA ALA A 203 8.83 -7.77 -5.08
C ALA A 203 10.07 -8.54 -4.63
N VAL A 204 10.83 -7.92 -3.72
CA VAL A 204 12.04 -8.46 -3.10
C VAL A 204 11.89 -8.45 -1.59
N GLU A 205 12.56 -9.38 -0.92
CA GLU A 205 12.56 -9.53 0.52
C GLU A 205 13.82 -8.90 1.12
N LEU A 206 13.64 -8.19 2.22
CA LEU A 206 14.69 -7.57 3.02
C LEU A 206 14.62 -8.10 4.45
N PRO A 207 15.76 -8.29 5.15
CA PRO A 207 15.73 -8.42 6.60
C PRO A 207 15.00 -7.23 7.22
N ARG A 208 14.19 -7.47 8.26
CA ARG A 208 13.43 -6.41 8.94
C ARG A 208 14.30 -5.23 9.39
N THR A 209 15.54 -5.49 9.81
CA THR A 209 16.52 -4.47 10.19
C THR A 209 16.91 -3.55 9.03
N GLU A 210 17.07 -4.09 7.81
CA GLU A 210 17.33 -3.27 6.62
C GLU A 210 16.08 -2.49 6.21
N TYR A 211 14.90 -3.11 6.29
CA TYR A 211 13.63 -2.46 6.00
C TYR A 211 13.41 -1.23 6.87
N VAL A 212 13.63 -1.32 8.20
CA VAL A 212 13.45 -0.20 9.13
C VAL A 212 14.34 0.99 8.76
N VAL A 213 15.58 0.75 8.33
CA VAL A 213 16.49 1.81 7.87
C VAL A 213 15.95 2.49 6.59
N ARG A 214 15.45 1.70 5.63
CA ARG A 214 14.84 2.26 4.41
C ARG A 214 13.56 3.04 4.72
N LEU A 215 12.73 2.54 5.64
CA LEU A 215 11.52 3.21 6.11
C LEU A 215 11.85 4.58 6.70
N GLU A 216 12.81 4.67 7.63
CA GLU A 216 13.20 5.95 8.24
C GLU A 216 13.61 7.00 7.17
N GLN A 217 14.37 6.57 6.16
CA GLN A 217 14.77 7.43 5.06
C GLN A 217 13.58 7.87 4.19
N ALA A 218 12.63 6.95 3.93
CA ALA A 218 11.44 7.21 3.13
C ALA A 218 10.48 8.18 3.84
N LEU A 219 10.31 8.05 5.16
CA LEU A 219 9.48 8.95 5.96
C LEU A 219 10.01 10.41 5.93
N ALA A 220 11.33 10.58 5.80
CA ALA A 220 11.98 11.88 5.64
C ALA A 220 12.10 12.36 4.18
N ALA A 221 11.56 11.62 3.22
CA ALA A 221 11.52 12.01 1.82
C ALA A 221 10.28 12.88 1.52
N PRO A 222 10.29 13.67 0.43
CA PRO A 222 9.15 14.49 0.05
C PRO A 222 7.89 13.66 -0.15
N THR A 223 6.75 14.21 0.29
CA THR A 223 5.43 13.59 0.13
C THR A 223 5.16 13.20 -1.32
N ILE A 224 4.66 11.98 -1.52
CA ILE A 224 4.22 11.47 -2.83
C ILE A 224 3.15 12.41 -3.41
N ASN A 225 3.37 12.88 -4.63
CA ASN A 225 2.40 13.71 -5.33
C ASN A 225 1.51 12.85 -6.23
N PHE A 226 0.33 12.50 -5.72
CA PHE A 226 -0.66 11.70 -6.45
C PHE A 226 -1.28 12.40 -7.68
N GLU A 227 -1.11 13.72 -7.82
CA GLU A 227 -1.52 14.47 -9.01
C GLU A 227 -0.42 14.54 -10.08
N ALA A 228 0.81 14.17 -9.76
CA ALA A 228 1.99 14.47 -10.59
C ALA A 228 1.95 13.82 -11.98
N LEU A 229 1.24 12.70 -12.13
CA LEU A 229 1.28 11.94 -13.38
C LEU A 229 -0.06 11.93 -14.12
N SER A 230 -0.10 12.73 -15.19
CA SER A 230 -1.06 12.50 -16.27
C SER A 230 -0.84 11.11 -16.90
N ARG A 231 -1.87 10.56 -17.57
CA ARG A 231 -1.74 9.30 -18.34
C ARG A 231 -0.55 9.33 -19.32
N ARG A 232 -0.23 10.49 -19.88
CA ARG A 232 0.92 10.68 -20.77
C ARG A 232 2.25 10.52 -20.04
N ALA A 233 2.35 11.05 -18.82
CA ALA A 233 3.58 10.97 -18.02
C ALA A 233 3.84 9.53 -17.55
N VAL A 234 2.81 8.80 -17.10
CA VAL A 234 2.94 7.35 -16.81
C VAL A 234 3.41 6.58 -18.04
N ARG A 235 2.84 6.88 -19.21
CA ARG A 235 3.26 6.23 -20.46
C ARG A 235 4.74 6.47 -20.78
N LEU A 236 5.22 7.71 -20.67
CA LEU A 236 6.63 8.03 -20.90
C LEU A 236 7.54 7.34 -19.86
N TRP A 237 7.09 7.25 -18.61
CA TRP A 237 7.79 6.53 -17.56
C TRP A 237 7.93 5.03 -17.88
N ILE A 238 6.87 4.40 -18.42
CA ILE A 238 6.90 3.01 -18.89
C ILE A 238 7.89 2.87 -20.05
N GLU A 239 7.79 3.73 -21.07
CA GLU A 239 8.65 3.72 -22.26
C GLU A 239 10.15 3.92 -21.90
N ALA A 240 10.46 4.78 -20.93
CA ALA A 240 11.84 5.00 -20.46
C ALA A 240 12.45 3.75 -19.81
N ARG A 241 11.66 2.97 -19.06
CA ARG A 241 12.11 1.71 -18.46
C ARG A 241 12.22 0.57 -19.47
N GLU A 242 11.50 0.64 -20.59
CA GLU A 242 11.67 -0.29 -21.71
C GLU A 242 13.03 -0.12 -22.40
N ALA A 243 13.55 1.11 -22.50
CA ALA A 243 14.84 1.37 -23.12
C ALA A 243 16.05 0.92 -22.25
N ALA A 244 15.81 0.67 -20.96
CA ALA A 244 16.82 0.28 -19.98
C ALA A 244 16.88 -1.24 -19.70
N GLN A 245 16.00 -2.05 -20.31
CA GLN A 245 15.94 -3.52 -20.22
C GLN A 245 16.31 -4.18 -21.54
#